data_AF-L1LBF3-F1
#
_entry.id   AF-L1LBF3-F1
#
_cell.length_a   1.000
_cell.length_b   1.000
_cell.length_c   1.000
_cell.angle_alpha   90.00
_cell.angle_beta   90.00
_cell.angle_gamma   90.00
#
_symmetry.space_group_name_H-M   'P 1'
#
loop_
_entity.id
_entity.type
_entity.pdbx_description
1 polymer ?
#
loop_
_entity_poly.entity_id
_entity_poly.type
_entity_poly.pdbx_seq_one_letter_code
_entity_poly.pdbx_strand_id
1 'polypeptide(L)'
;MSKTCDPGLFWTYVDVDTDKISGSHYMDACNTRVTLTKNDNTPNNEYKEYLHQVPQGGYYLGGIYHNNKLLLGFQKLNYYKDVKVYYLRYDTNNLAPVLIGITKDETKYDYYKYNSIKPSEKWEREYSIESSGNNLGQKLNEITSTYAKIVILNLNKTQNNDKYEVDGNDIPTNSYACMSVTSTVIHGVYKKCTHSYEHLKIRVISTKYRGEYIPFDESPADTMCRCVNVYYWIHDHGHASPFILEFESESKPVYYKLDGVYDGRKVSGKVKQWKLDNRVTTENLKEELDTLNCDINRAHRIDISVNKDQAVTFCTSCSAKTTAVYLRSENVKNIYRASTHTLEDTHEHIGQLTYKSEILEGIDYVTGANTVTIIRHPVSNSDPSLLNYAGKWYRKGQDNKNRWDVIVGADNVNVDDADGIITLLENKVPVPGLPPQPTPPSHKDSSGTRDSTSDDSHINIHETKQKVREHESGKSGPPIVGIVVGAVIGLALACFVVHEGFMLRRNPEKSFIVRLRNRFNQFSYLVLQRE
;
A
#
# COMPACT_ATOMS: atom_id res chain seq x y z
N MET A 1 -28.43 8.97 10.21
CA MET A 1 -29.47 8.14 9.57
C MET A 1 -30.76 8.92 9.54
N SER A 2 -31.33 9.16 8.36
CA SER A 2 -32.75 9.50 8.26
C SER A 2 -33.54 8.26 8.68
N LYS A 3 -34.33 8.36 9.75
CA LYS A 3 -35.15 7.26 10.24
C LYS A 3 -36.27 7.01 9.22
N THR A 4 -36.42 5.77 8.77
CA THR A 4 -37.60 5.34 8.00
C THR A 4 -38.69 4.77 8.89
N CYS A 5 -38.35 4.46 10.14
CA CYS A 5 -39.29 3.99 11.14
C CYS A 5 -40.24 5.10 11.64
N ASP A 6 -41.50 5.06 11.18
CA ASP A 6 -42.62 5.90 11.60
C ASP A 6 -43.63 5.04 12.39
N PRO A 7 -43.95 5.38 13.66
CA PRO A 7 -45.00 4.71 14.41
C PRO A 7 -46.37 5.15 13.86
N GLY A 8 -46.84 4.46 12.82
CA GLY A 8 -48.21 4.61 12.35
C GLY A 8 -49.20 4.09 13.39
N LEU A 9 -50.45 4.59 13.35
CA LEU A 9 -51.54 4.20 14.26
C LEU A 9 -51.79 2.68 14.35
N PHE A 10 -51.39 1.89 13.36
CA PHE A 10 -51.63 0.46 13.28
C PHE A 10 -50.40 -0.39 12.96
N TRP A 11 -49.29 0.23 12.59
CA TRP A 11 -48.11 -0.47 12.06
C TRP A 11 -46.83 0.19 12.53
N THR A 12 -45.80 -0.63 12.77
CA THR A 12 -44.46 -0.14 13.11
C THR A 12 -43.47 -0.56 12.04
N TYR A 13 -42.76 0.40 11.46
CA TYR A 13 -41.71 0.12 10.50
C TYR A 13 -40.38 -0.14 11.21
N VAL A 14 -39.64 -1.14 10.73
CA VAL A 14 -38.38 -1.62 11.31
C VAL A 14 -37.29 -1.57 10.26
N ASP A 15 -36.15 -1.01 10.63
CA ASP A 15 -35.01 -0.87 9.73
C ASP A 15 -34.06 -2.06 9.95
N VAL A 16 -33.81 -2.82 8.88
CA VAL A 16 -32.89 -3.96 8.92
C VAL A 16 -31.51 -3.51 8.45
N ASP A 17 -30.51 -3.73 9.30
CA ASP A 17 -29.11 -3.53 8.96
C ASP A 17 -28.45 -4.87 8.63
N THR A 18 -28.00 -5.00 7.38
CA THR A 18 -27.43 -6.23 6.82
C THR A 18 -25.97 -6.43 7.21
N ASP A 19 -25.28 -5.37 7.69
CA ASP A 19 -23.91 -5.47 8.20
C ASP A 19 -23.83 -6.06 9.62
N LYS A 20 -24.98 -6.38 10.24
CA LYS A 20 -25.05 -6.99 11.57
C LYS A 20 -24.85 -8.49 11.45
N ILE A 21 -23.67 -8.95 11.85
CA ILE A 21 -23.19 -10.33 11.63
C ILE A 21 -23.01 -11.15 12.89
N SER A 22 -23.20 -10.55 14.06
CA SER A 22 -22.92 -11.18 15.35
C SER A 22 -24.06 -10.98 16.34
N GLY A 23 -24.17 -11.92 17.28
CA GLY A 23 -25.28 -11.98 18.23
C GLY A 23 -26.52 -12.70 17.65
N SER A 24 -27.49 -12.95 18.52
CA SER A 24 -28.79 -13.51 18.13
C SER A 24 -29.83 -12.45 17.74
N HIS A 25 -29.52 -11.17 17.98
CA HIS A 25 -30.39 -10.04 17.69
C HIS A 25 -29.61 -8.72 17.79
N TYR A 26 -30.22 -7.65 17.27
CA TYR A 26 -29.79 -6.27 17.50
C TYR A 26 -31.01 -5.33 17.62
N MET A 27 -30.78 -4.10 18.06
CA MET A 27 -31.79 -3.04 18.04
C MET A 27 -31.58 -2.17 16.80
N ASP A 28 -32.65 -1.91 16.06
CA ASP A 28 -32.62 -0.94 14.97
C ASP A 28 -32.53 0.51 15.50
N ALA A 29 -32.55 1.49 14.59
CA ALA A 29 -32.50 2.91 14.94
C ALA A 29 -33.73 3.43 15.72
N CYS A 30 -34.77 2.61 15.81
CA CYS A 30 -36.01 2.84 16.55
C CYS A 30 -36.15 1.96 17.81
N ASN A 31 -35.05 1.32 18.24
CA ASN A 31 -35.03 0.45 19.41
C ASN A 31 -35.99 -0.75 19.30
N THR A 32 -36.29 -1.17 18.07
CA THR A 32 -37.02 -2.40 17.77
C THR A 32 -36.04 -3.55 17.61
N ARG A 33 -36.34 -4.67 18.26
CA ARG A 33 -35.49 -5.86 18.23
C ARG A 33 -35.61 -6.58 16.89
N VAL A 34 -34.51 -6.75 16.17
CA VAL A 34 -34.40 -7.61 14.98
C VAL A 34 -33.68 -8.89 15.37
N THR A 35 -34.28 -10.05 15.12
CA THR A 35 -33.64 -11.35 15.37
C THR A 35 -32.71 -11.70 14.22
N LEU A 36 -31.54 -12.24 14.54
CA LEU A 36 -30.50 -12.59 13.57
C LEU A 36 -30.17 -14.08 13.65
N THR A 37 -30.26 -14.77 12.52
CA THR A 37 -29.82 -16.17 12.38
C THR A 37 -28.78 -16.27 11.28
N LYS A 38 -27.68 -16.97 11.54
CA LYS A 38 -26.62 -17.24 10.58
C LYS A 38 -26.64 -18.70 10.16
N ASN A 39 -26.67 -18.95 8.85
CA ASN A 39 -26.57 -20.28 8.27
C ASN A 39 -25.34 -20.35 7.34
N ASP A 40 -24.31 -21.07 7.78
CA ASP A 40 -23.13 -21.33 6.95
C ASP A 40 -23.42 -22.43 5.91
N ASN A 41 -22.78 -22.34 4.75
CA ASN A 41 -22.94 -23.28 3.63
C ASN A 41 -24.36 -23.31 3.02
N THR A 42 -25.05 -22.16 3.02
CA THR A 42 -26.40 -22.01 2.45
C THR A 42 -26.37 -20.99 1.30
N PRO A 43 -26.89 -21.34 0.10
CA PRO A 43 -27.52 -22.63 -0.26
C PRO A 43 -26.53 -23.76 -0.54
N ASN A 44 -25.23 -23.48 -0.56
CA ASN A 44 -24.16 -24.46 -0.75
C ASN A 44 -22.87 -23.98 -0.05
N ASN A 45 -21.79 -24.76 -0.16
CA ASN A 45 -20.51 -24.53 0.52
C ASN A 45 -19.75 -23.24 0.13
N GLU A 46 -20.19 -22.50 -0.88
CA GLU A 46 -19.56 -21.26 -1.35
C GLU A 46 -20.16 -20.00 -0.69
N TYR A 47 -21.31 -20.14 -0.02
CA TYR A 47 -22.06 -19.02 0.52
C TYR A 47 -22.39 -19.20 2.00
N LYS A 48 -22.78 -18.08 2.60
CA LYS A 48 -23.42 -18.03 3.91
C LYS A 48 -24.62 -17.10 3.84
N GLU A 49 -25.64 -17.44 4.61
CA GLU A 49 -26.90 -16.70 4.70
C GLU A 49 -27.04 -16.07 6.08
N TYR A 50 -27.54 -14.85 6.13
CA TYR A 50 -28.03 -14.20 7.34
C TYR A 50 -29.51 -13.90 7.17
N LEU A 51 -30.31 -14.38 8.10
CA LEU A 51 -31.75 -14.12 8.19
C LEU A 51 -32.01 -13.10 9.29
N HIS A 52 -32.52 -11.95 8.89
CA HIS A 52 -32.96 -10.86 9.75
C HIS A 52 -34.49 -10.90 9.85
N GLN A 53 -35.01 -11.21 11.03
CA GLN A 53 -36.45 -11.35 11.28
C GLN A 53 -36.96 -10.18 12.10
N VAL A 54 -37.93 -9.46 11.54
CA VAL A 54 -38.65 -8.40 12.24
C VAL A 54 -39.66 -9.03 13.22
N PRO A 55 -39.99 -8.39 14.36
CA PRO A 55 -40.97 -8.93 15.30
C PRO A 55 -42.32 -9.23 14.65
N GLN A 56 -43.02 -10.23 15.19
CA GLN A 56 -44.41 -10.47 14.79
C GLN A 56 -45.35 -9.40 15.38
N GLY A 57 -46.56 -9.27 14.82
CA GLY A 57 -47.62 -8.44 15.40
C GLY A 57 -47.64 -6.98 14.93
N GLY A 58 -47.76 -6.75 13.61
CA GLY A 58 -47.95 -5.41 13.04
C GLY A 58 -46.66 -4.66 12.68
N TYR A 59 -45.51 -5.34 12.73
CA TYR A 59 -44.24 -4.78 12.29
C TYR A 59 -43.94 -5.15 10.82
N TYR A 60 -43.32 -4.22 10.10
CA TYR A 60 -42.94 -4.38 8.70
C TYR A 60 -41.59 -3.72 8.41
N LEU A 61 -40.94 -4.10 7.32
CA LEU A 61 -39.71 -3.46 6.87
C LEU A 61 -39.94 -2.00 6.48
N GLY A 62 -39.19 -1.09 7.11
CA GLY A 62 -39.12 0.34 6.79
C GLY A 62 -38.00 0.67 5.80
N GLY A 63 -36.83 0.07 6.01
CA GLY A 63 -35.65 0.23 5.18
C GLY A 63 -34.67 -0.92 5.35
N ILE A 64 -33.82 -1.11 4.35
CA ILE A 64 -32.71 -2.08 4.38
C ILE A 64 -31.42 -1.29 4.26
N TYR A 65 -30.52 -1.49 5.22
CA TYR A 65 -29.27 -0.74 5.34
C TYR A 65 -28.07 -1.69 5.21
N HIS A 66 -26.95 -1.14 4.76
CA HIS A 66 -25.66 -1.83 4.74
C HIS A 66 -24.55 -0.81 4.98
N ASN A 67 -23.67 -1.03 5.96
CA ASN A 67 -22.62 -0.09 6.35
C ASN A 67 -23.19 1.32 6.62
N ASN A 68 -24.31 1.38 7.36
CA ASN A 68 -25.05 2.61 7.65
C ASN A 68 -25.63 3.38 6.44
N LYS A 69 -25.63 2.79 5.24
CA LYS A 69 -26.21 3.38 4.02
C LYS A 69 -27.54 2.69 3.68
N LEU A 70 -28.56 3.48 3.36
CA LEU A 70 -29.84 2.96 2.87
C LEU A 70 -29.63 2.32 1.48
N LEU A 71 -30.04 1.06 1.34
CA LEU A 71 -30.05 0.37 0.06
C LEU A 71 -31.33 0.73 -0.69
N LEU A 72 -31.20 1.19 -1.94
CA LEU A 72 -32.32 1.60 -2.78
C LEU A 72 -32.69 0.49 -3.78
N GLY A 73 -33.81 0.67 -4.51
CA GLY A 73 -34.19 -0.21 -5.62
C GLY A 73 -35.16 -1.34 -5.27
N PHE A 74 -35.47 -1.53 -3.99
CA PHE A 74 -36.54 -2.41 -3.57
C PHE A 74 -37.92 -1.86 -3.96
N GLN A 75 -38.87 -2.77 -4.21
CA GLN A 75 -40.28 -2.40 -4.29
C GLN A 75 -40.76 -1.88 -2.93
N LYS A 76 -41.97 -1.30 -2.88
CA LYS A 76 -42.56 -0.84 -1.61
C LYS A 76 -42.47 -1.95 -0.55
N LEU A 77 -41.70 -1.70 0.50
CA LEU A 77 -41.38 -2.67 1.55
C LEU A 77 -42.54 -2.94 2.53
N ASN A 78 -43.67 -2.26 2.33
CA ASN A 78 -44.90 -2.50 3.06
C ASN A 78 -45.25 -4.00 3.01
N TYR A 79 -45.58 -4.57 4.17
CA TYR A 79 -45.95 -5.98 4.34
C TYR A 79 -44.82 -7.01 4.32
N TYR A 80 -43.57 -6.62 4.06
CA TYR A 80 -42.43 -7.53 4.21
C TYR A 80 -41.98 -7.59 5.68
N LYS A 81 -41.50 -8.77 6.10
CA LYS A 81 -41.16 -9.07 7.49
C LYS A 81 -39.73 -9.58 7.67
N ASP A 82 -39.20 -10.36 6.73
CA ASP A 82 -37.84 -10.87 6.87
C ASP A 82 -36.96 -10.49 5.68
N VAL A 83 -35.67 -10.37 5.98
CA VAL A 83 -34.61 -10.13 5.02
C VAL A 83 -33.58 -11.25 5.13
N LYS A 84 -33.38 -11.99 4.05
CA LYS A 84 -32.25 -12.90 3.86
C LYS A 84 -31.16 -12.19 3.09
N VAL A 85 -29.92 -12.33 3.54
CA VAL A 85 -28.75 -11.76 2.86
C VAL A 85 -27.73 -12.85 2.64
N TYR A 86 -27.30 -13.00 1.39
CA TYR A 86 -26.31 -13.99 0.99
C TYR A 86 -24.96 -13.31 0.75
N TYR A 87 -23.94 -13.85 1.37
CA TYR A 87 -22.55 -13.43 1.21
C TYR A 87 -21.71 -14.58 0.70
N LEU A 88 -20.59 -14.27 0.06
CA LEU A 88 -19.54 -15.26 -0.17
C LEU A 88 -19.07 -15.80 1.17
N ARG A 89 -18.84 -17.11 1.25
CA ARG A 89 -18.42 -17.76 2.49
C ARG A 89 -17.14 -17.13 3.06
N TYR A 90 -16.19 -16.81 2.19
CA TYR A 90 -14.92 -16.20 2.56
C TYR A 90 -14.99 -14.70 2.87
N ASP A 91 -16.11 -14.01 2.60
CA ASP A 91 -16.28 -12.60 2.97
C ASP A 91 -16.50 -12.45 4.48
N THR A 92 -15.44 -12.62 5.28
CA THR A 92 -15.51 -12.73 6.74
C THR A 92 -16.17 -11.55 7.43
N ASN A 93 -16.11 -10.37 6.82
CA ASN A 93 -16.66 -9.12 7.35
C ASN A 93 -17.97 -8.72 6.67
N ASN A 94 -18.53 -9.57 5.80
CA ASN A 94 -19.77 -9.34 5.08
C ASN A 94 -19.79 -7.99 4.34
N LEU A 95 -18.70 -7.60 3.70
CA LEU A 95 -18.59 -6.30 3.03
C LEU A 95 -19.35 -6.24 1.70
N ALA A 96 -19.64 -7.39 1.09
CA ALA A 96 -20.19 -7.48 -0.26
C ALA A 96 -21.39 -8.44 -0.29
N PRO A 97 -22.60 -7.97 0.08
CA PRO A 97 -23.81 -8.76 -0.08
C PRO A 97 -24.02 -9.07 -1.57
N VAL A 98 -24.20 -10.35 -1.89
CA VAL A 98 -24.34 -10.85 -3.27
C VAL A 98 -25.80 -10.80 -3.72
N LEU A 99 -26.71 -11.15 -2.81
CA LEU A 99 -28.13 -11.26 -3.06
C LEU A 99 -28.91 -10.97 -1.78
N ILE A 100 -30.07 -10.31 -1.90
CA ILE A 100 -31.01 -10.05 -0.81
C ILE A 100 -32.35 -10.67 -1.17
N GLY A 101 -32.90 -11.52 -0.31
CA GLY A 101 -34.27 -12.03 -0.40
C GLY A 101 -35.16 -11.34 0.64
N ILE A 102 -36.33 -10.87 0.24
CA ILE A 102 -37.35 -10.34 1.18
C ILE A 102 -38.64 -11.13 1.09
N THR A 103 -39.31 -11.37 2.23
CA THR A 103 -40.56 -12.15 2.27
C THR A 103 -41.66 -11.46 3.08
N LYS A 104 -42.92 -11.77 2.74
CA LYS A 104 -44.13 -11.36 3.48
C LYS A 104 -44.67 -12.47 4.38
N ASP A 105 -44.39 -13.73 4.05
CA ASP A 105 -45.06 -14.91 4.59
C ASP A 105 -44.09 -16.06 4.95
N GLU A 106 -42.80 -15.76 5.11
CA GLU A 106 -41.71 -16.70 5.47
C GLU A 106 -41.39 -17.76 4.40
N THR A 107 -42.31 -18.04 3.47
CA THR A 107 -42.20 -19.16 2.52
C THR A 107 -41.83 -18.73 1.11
N LYS A 108 -42.18 -17.50 0.71
CA LYS A 108 -41.92 -16.97 -0.63
C LYS A 108 -41.09 -15.71 -0.56
N TYR A 109 -39.95 -15.74 -1.23
CA TYR A 109 -39.03 -14.61 -1.28
C TYR A 109 -39.05 -13.93 -2.64
N ASP A 110 -39.01 -12.60 -2.60
CA ASP A 110 -38.61 -11.77 -3.72
C ASP A 110 -37.11 -11.49 -3.61
N TYR A 111 -36.35 -11.93 -4.60
CA TYR A 111 -34.90 -11.80 -4.61
C TYR A 111 -34.47 -10.56 -5.37
N TYR A 112 -33.43 -9.91 -4.87
CA TYR A 112 -32.83 -8.71 -5.41
C TYR A 112 -31.32 -8.91 -5.48
N LYS A 113 -30.74 -8.52 -6.60
CA LYS A 113 -29.29 -8.52 -6.83
C LYS A 113 -28.81 -7.11 -7.13
N TYR A 114 -27.50 -6.96 -7.12
CA TYR A 114 -26.84 -5.73 -7.50
C TYR A 114 -26.54 -5.72 -9.00
N ASN A 115 -26.99 -4.72 -9.77
CA ASN A 115 -26.96 -4.83 -11.24
C ASN A 115 -25.68 -4.33 -11.93
N SER A 116 -24.63 -3.86 -11.23
CA SER A 116 -23.45 -3.45 -12.01
C SER A 116 -22.09 -3.40 -11.32
N ILE A 117 -21.10 -3.41 -12.21
CA ILE A 117 -19.67 -3.13 -12.08
C ILE A 117 -19.38 -1.75 -11.46
N LYS A 118 -20.36 -0.86 -11.35
CA LYS A 118 -20.28 0.34 -10.52
C LYS A 118 -21.26 0.19 -9.36
N PRO A 119 -20.91 0.68 -8.17
CA PRO A 119 -21.86 0.80 -7.09
C PRO A 119 -23.04 1.72 -7.45
N SER A 120 -23.98 1.26 -8.26
CA SER A 120 -25.28 1.91 -8.43
C SER A 120 -26.07 1.61 -7.17
N GLU A 121 -26.42 2.62 -6.39
CA GLU A 121 -27.12 2.47 -5.10
C GLU A 121 -28.45 1.68 -5.15
N LYS A 122 -28.88 1.22 -6.34
CA LYS A 122 -30.14 0.55 -6.61
C LYS A 122 -29.94 -0.95 -6.84
N TRP A 123 -30.58 -1.73 -5.98
CA TRP A 123 -30.82 -3.15 -6.14
C TRP A 123 -31.92 -3.39 -7.16
N GLU A 124 -31.84 -4.51 -7.88
CA GLU A 124 -32.81 -4.88 -8.90
C GLU A 124 -33.38 -6.25 -8.61
N ARG A 125 -34.67 -6.42 -8.88
CA ARG A 125 -35.36 -7.68 -8.67
C ARG A 125 -34.83 -8.74 -9.64
N GLU A 126 -34.42 -9.88 -9.11
CA GLU A 126 -33.97 -11.05 -9.85
C GLU A 126 -35.15 -12.02 -10.01
N TYR A 127 -35.83 -11.94 -11.16
CA TYR A 127 -37.02 -12.73 -11.45
C TYR A 127 -36.73 -14.19 -11.80
N SER A 128 -35.47 -14.53 -12.12
CA SER A 128 -35.12 -15.89 -12.51
C SER A 128 -34.94 -16.83 -11.32
N ILE A 129 -34.91 -16.33 -10.09
CA ILE A 129 -34.92 -17.15 -8.88
C ILE A 129 -36.38 -17.43 -8.50
N GLU A 130 -36.74 -18.72 -8.39
CA GLU A 130 -38.08 -19.12 -7.93
C GLU A 130 -38.32 -18.62 -6.51
N SER A 131 -39.56 -18.22 -6.18
CA SER A 131 -39.86 -17.73 -4.82
C SER A 131 -39.60 -18.76 -3.71
N SER A 132 -39.59 -20.05 -4.05
CA SER A 132 -39.20 -21.16 -3.16
C SER A 132 -37.69 -21.24 -2.92
N GLY A 133 -36.87 -20.63 -3.78
CA GLY A 133 -35.41 -20.72 -3.74
C GLY A 133 -34.81 -22.00 -4.35
N ASN A 134 -35.59 -22.83 -5.05
CA ASN A 134 -35.12 -24.13 -5.57
C ASN A 134 -33.86 -24.02 -6.46
N ASN A 135 -33.76 -22.95 -7.25
CA ASN A 135 -32.63 -22.70 -8.17
C ASN A 135 -31.65 -21.64 -7.64
N LEU A 136 -31.75 -21.27 -6.36
CA LEU A 136 -30.99 -20.19 -5.74
C LEU A 136 -29.47 -20.42 -5.85
N GLY A 137 -28.99 -21.64 -5.59
CA GLY A 137 -27.56 -21.95 -5.64
C GLY A 137 -26.95 -21.76 -7.03
N GLN A 138 -27.62 -22.27 -8.07
CA GLN A 138 -27.20 -22.05 -9.45
C GLN A 138 -27.17 -20.56 -9.80
N LYS A 139 -28.21 -19.82 -9.41
CA LYS A 139 -28.32 -18.39 -9.70
C LYS A 139 -27.31 -17.54 -8.96
N LEU A 140 -26.98 -17.88 -7.72
CA LEU A 140 -25.89 -17.24 -6.99
C LEU A 140 -24.55 -17.43 -7.71
N ASN A 141 -24.27 -18.63 -8.24
CA ASN A 141 -23.04 -18.90 -9.00
C ASN A 141 -23.01 -18.09 -10.32
N GLU A 142 -24.14 -18.00 -11.02
CA GLU A 142 -24.27 -17.15 -12.21
C GLU A 142 -24.01 -15.68 -11.86
N ILE A 143 -24.65 -15.17 -10.81
CA ILE A 143 -24.50 -13.79 -10.33
C ILE A 143 -23.03 -13.49 -9.97
N THR A 144 -22.39 -14.34 -9.15
CA THR A 144 -20.97 -14.15 -8.75
C THR A 144 -20.00 -14.29 -9.91
N SER A 145 -20.35 -15.04 -10.96
CA SER A 145 -19.54 -15.12 -12.19
C SER A 145 -19.52 -13.82 -12.99
N THR A 146 -20.59 -13.02 -12.91
CA THR A 146 -20.74 -11.75 -13.66
C THR A 146 -20.13 -10.54 -12.97
N TYR A 147 -19.93 -10.58 -11.65
CA TYR A 147 -19.28 -9.49 -10.94
C TYR A 147 -17.77 -9.46 -11.21
N ALA A 148 -17.17 -8.27 -11.07
CA ALA A 148 -15.73 -8.17 -10.85
C ALA A 148 -15.36 -9.13 -9.72
N LYS A 149 -14.30 -9.92 -9.91
CA LYS A 149 -13.98 -11.00 -8.98
C LYS A 149 -13.73 -10.41 -7.60
N ILE A 150 -14.55 -10.79 -6.64
CA ILE A 150 -14.38 -10.44 -5.23
C ILE A 150 -13.27 -11.33 -4.69
N VAL A 151 -12.21 -10.75 -4.14
CA VAL A 151 -11.00 -11.49 -3.76
C VAL A 151 -10.49 -11.11 -2.38
N ILE A 152 -9.76 -12.05 -1.78
CA ILE A 152 -8.94 -11.86 -0.60
C ILE A 152 -7.47 -11.96 -1.01
N LEU A 153 -6.71 -10.90 -0.74
CA LEU A 153 -5.32 -10.82 -1.12
C LEU A 153 -4.45 -11.67 -0.19
N ASN A 154 -3.80 -12.72 -0.68
CA ASN A 154 -2.86 -13.51 0.13
C ASN A 154 -1.49 -12.83 0.17
N LEU A 155 -1.18 -12.16 1.27
CA LEU A 155 0.06 -11.40 1.47
C LEU A 155 1.30 -12.29 1.66
N ASN A 156 1.13 -13.61 1.87
CA ASN A 156 2.27 -14.52 1.93
C ASN A 156 2.82 -14.84 0.53
N LYS A 157 2.08 -14.52 -0.53
CA LYS A 157 2.47 -14.76 -1.93
C LYS A 157 3.22 -13.56 -2.45
N THR A 158 4.52 -13.72 -2.63
CA THR A 158 5.45 -12.62 -2.96
C THR A 158 6.43 -12.99 -4.06
N GLN A 159 6.40 -14.23 -4.56
CA GLN A 159 7.34 -14.71 -5.57
C GLN A 159 6.71 -14.64 -6.96
N ASN A 160 7.57 -14.53 -7.97
CA ASN A 160 7.13 -14.63 -9.37
C ASN A 160 6.46 -15.98 -9.61
N ASN A 161 5.29 -15.94 -10.25
CA ASN A 161 4.46 -17.11 -10.55
C ASN A 161 3.81 -17.77 -9.33
N ASP A 162 3.84 -17.14 -8.16
CA ASP A 162 2.97 -17.56 -7.07
C ASP A 162 1.51 -17.46 -7.54
N LYS A 163 0.73 -18.48 -7.20
CA LYS A 163 -0.71 -18.53 -7.49
C LYS A 163 -1.50 -18.96 -6.27
N TYR A 164 -2.71 -18.44 -6.12
CA TYR A 164 -3.61 -18.73 -5.01
C TYR A 164 -5.07 -18.50 -5.42
N GLU A 165 -6.03 -19.04 -4.67
CA GLU A 165 -7.46 -18.91 -4.96
C GLU A 165 -8.02 -17.54 -4.57
N VAL A 166 -9.23 -17.21 -5.03
CA VAL A 166 -9.88 -15.92 -4.76
C VAL A 166 -10.18 -15.69 -3.27
N ASP A 167 -10.24 -16.75 -2.46
CA ASP A 167 -10.44 -16.66 -1.00
C ASP A 167 -9.13 -16.49 -0.21
N GLY A 168 -8.00 -16.37 -0.91
CA GLY A 168 -6.68 -16.20 -0.34
C GLY A 168 -6.01 -17.51 0.09
N ASN A 169 -6.61 -18.68 -0.15
CA ASN A 169 -5.99 -19.98 0.14
C ASN A 169 -5.10 -20.46 -1.00
N ASP A 170 -4.22 -21.43 -0.69
CA ASP A 170 -3.40 -22.08 -1.71
C ASP A 170 -4.25 -22.88 -2.70
N ILE A 171 -3.80 -22.95 -3.96
CA ILE A 171 -4.52 -23.66 -5.01
C ILE A 171 -4.49 -25.17 -4.77
N PRO A 172 -5.66 -25.85 -4.73
CA PRO A 172 -5.72 -27.29 -4.90
C PRO A 172 -5.29 -27.64 -6.33
N THR A 173 -4.63 -28.78 -6.54
CA THR A 173 -3.85 -29.16 -7.74
C THR A 173 -4.48 -28.89 -9.13
N ASN A 174 -5.79 -28.60 -9.24
CA ASN A 174 -6.52 -28.44 -10.50
C ASN A 174 -7.42 -27.18 -10.60
N SER A 175 -7.15 -26.10 -9.85
CA SER A 175 -7.96 -24.87 -9.96
C SER A 175 -7.55 -24.05 -11.20
N TYR A 176 -8.49 -23.83 -12.13
CA TYR A 176 -8.26 -23.02 -13.34
C TYR A 176 -8.35 -21.52 -13.09
N ALA A 177 -8.99 -21.10 -12.00
CA ALA A 177 -9.32 -19.72 -11.71
C ALA A 177 -8.49 -19.22 -10.51
N CYS A 178 -7.40 -18.49 -10.76
CA CYS A 178 -6.48 -18.09 -9.70
C CYS A 178 -5.96 -16.66 -9.80
N MET A 179 -5.63 -16.11 -8.63
CA MET A 179 -4.78 -14.95 -8.52
C MET A 179 -3.35 -15.34 -8.88
N SER A 180 -2.65 -14.49 -9.64
CA SER A 180 -1.24 -14.64 -9.98
C SER A 180 -0.44 -13.47 -9.44
N VAL A 181 0.80 -13.74 -9.00
CA VAL A 181 1.71 -12.74 -8.46
C VAL A 181 2.94 -12.58 -9.35
N THR A 182 3.29 -11.33 -9.63
CA THR A 182 4.61 -10.96 -10.16
C THR A 182 5.33 -10.08 -9.14
N SER A 183 6.66 -10.10 -9.15
CA SER A 183 7.50 -9.39 -8.21
C SER A 183 8.61 -8.65 -8.95
N THR A 184 8.73 -7.36 -8.68
CA THR A 184 9.80 -6.50 -9.20
C THR A 184 10.47 -5.75 -8.07
N VAL A 185 11.76 -5.43 -8.24
CA VAL A 185 12.48 -4.53 -7.35
C VAL A 185 12.32 -3.10 -7.88
N ILE A 186 11.92 -2.19 -7.01
CA ILE A 186 11.78 -0.76 -7.31
C ILE A 186 12.63 0.06 -6.35
N HIS A 187 13.12 1.20 -6.82
CA HIS A 187 13.99 2.11 -6.05
C HIS A 187 15.20 1.41 -5.41
N GLY A 188 15.65 0.29 -5.97
CA GLY A 188 16.78 -0.52 -5.51
C GLY A 188 16.55 -1.34 -4.24
N VAL A 189 15.62 -0.95 -3.36
CA VAL A 189 15.50 -1.53 -2.00
C VAL A 189 14.08 -2.00 -1.65
N TYR A 190 13.08 -1.79 -2.51
CA TYR A 190 11.71 -2.23 -2.26
C TYR A 190 11.27 -3.28 -3.25
N LYS A 191 10.49 -4.25 -2.76
CA LYS A 191 9.85 -5.29 -3.55
C LYS A 191 8.40 -4.91 -3.79
N LYS A 192 8.01 -4.78 -5.05
CA LYS A 192 6.63 -4.58 -5.48
C LYS A 192 6.07 -5.93 -5.92
N CYS A 193 5.13 -6.48 -5.15
CA CYS A 193 4.39 -7.70 -5.49
C CYS A 193 3.04 -7.32 -6.11
N THR A 194 2.85 -7.59 -7.40
CA THR A 194 1.62 -7.28 -8.13
C THR A 194 0.74 -8.51 -8.21
N HIS A 195 -0.43 -8.45 -7.56
CA HIS A 195 -1.45 -9.49 -7.56
C HIS A 195 -2.52 -9.16 -8.60
N SER A 196 -2.82 -10.10 -9.48
CA SER A 196 -3.79 -9.92 -10.58
C SER A 196 -4.58 -11.19 -10.86
N TYR A 197 -5.71 -11.08 -11.55
CA TYR A 197 -6.56 -12.20 -11.94
C TYR A 197 -6.80 -12.16 -13.45
N GLU A 198 -6.09 -12.97 -14.24
CA GLU A 198 -6.35 -13.24 -15.67
C GLU A 198 -6.82 -12.03 -16.53
N HIS A 199 -6.21 -10.86 -16.35
CA HIS A 199 -6.60 -9.59 -16.99
C HIS A 199 -8.01 -9.06 -16.67
N LEU A 200 -8.75 -9.74 -15.80
CA LEU A 200 -10.03 -9.28 -15.28
C LEU A 200 -9.85 -8.24 -14.19
N LYS A 201 -10.91 -7.48 -13.98
CA LYS A 201 -10.99 -6.54 -12.86
C LYS A 201 -11.39 -7.28 -11.58
N ILE A 202 -10.83 -6.84 -10.46
CA ILE A 202 -11.05 -7.42 -9.14
C ILE A 202 -11.57 -6.37 -8.16
N ARG A 203 -12.22 -6.86 -7.11
CA ARG A 203 -12.62 -6.11 -5.92
C ARG A 203 -12.02 -6.81 -4.72
N VAL A 204 -11.08 -6.15 -4.05
CA VAL A 204 -10.53 -6.70 -2.80
C VAL A 204 -11.49 -6.38 -1.68
N ILE A 205 -11.77 -7.35 -0.81
CA ILE A 205 -12.62 -7.14 0.39
C ILE A 205 -11.85 -7.37 1.69
N SER A 206 -10.74 -8.10 1.63
CA SER A 206 -9.88 -8.36 2.78
C SER A 206 -8.49 -8.75 2.28
N THR A 207 -7.55 -8.84 3.21
CA THR A 207 -6.26 -9.47 2.95
C THR A 207 -6.04 -10.59 3.95
N LYS A 208 -5.17 -11.54 3.62
CA LYS A 208 -4.84 -12.70 4.45
C LYS A 208 -3.33 -12.80 4.61
N TYR A 209 -2.85 -12.88 5.84
CA TYR A 209 -1.44 -13.01 6.15
C TYR A 209 -1.26 -14.06 7.24
N ARG A 210 -0.38 -15.05 7.01
CA ARG A 210 -0.19 -16.22 7.90
C ARG A 210 -1.48 -16.86 8.43
N GLY A 211 -2.49 -16.98 7.58
CA GLY A 211 -3.79 -17.57 7.93
C GLY A 211 -4.79 -16.60 8.55
N GLU A 212 -4.37 -15.42 9.01
CA GLU A 212 -5.24 -14.41 9.63
C GLU A 212 -5.76 -13.41 8.59
N TYR A 213 -7.04 -13.04 8.72
CA TYR A 213 -7.66 -12.01 7.90
C TYR A 213 -7.35 -10.62 8.49
N ILE A 214 -6.92 -9.69 7.64
CA ILE A 214 -6.69 -8.29 7.99
C ILE A 214 -7.76 -7.46 7.27
N PRO A 215 -8.75 -6.90 8.00
CA PRO A 215 -9.82 -6.12 7.43
C PRO A 215 -9.33 -4.74 6.94
N PHE A 216 -10.22 -4.04 6.26
CA PHE A 216 -10.09 -2.62 5.97
C PHE A 216 -10.97 -1.81 6.92
N ASP A 217 -10.46 -0.68 7.40
CA ASP A 217 -11.20 0.28 8.24
C ASP A 217 -12.37 0.90 7.46
N GLU A 218 -12.11 1.21 6.18
CA GLU A 218 -13.12 1.64 5.21
C GLU A 218 -13.23 0.59 4.11
N SER A 219 -14.45 0.11 3.84
CA SER A 219 -14.68 -0.97 2.87
C SER A 219 -14.17 -0.60 1.47
N PRO A 220 -13.20 -1.33 0.92
CA PRO A 220 -12.74 -1.15 -0.45
C PRO A 220 -13.63 -1.89 -1.46
N ALA A 221 -14.74 -2.52 -1.03
CA ALA A 221 -15.60 -3.34 -1.89
C ALA A 221 -16.12 -2.56 -3.11
N ASP A 222 -16.27 -1.24 -2.98
CA ASP A 222 -16.70 -0.33 -4.04
C ASP A 222 -15.60 -0.01 -5.07
N THR A 223 -14.33 -0.23 -4.71
CA THR A 223 -13.16 0.05 -5.54
C THR A 223 -12.84 -1.12 -6.46
N MET A 224 -13.08 -0.92 -7.74
CA MET A 224 -12.66 -1.87 -8.78
C MET A 224 -11.23 -1.53 -9.25
N CYS A 225 -10.37 -2.53 -9.30
CA CYS A 225 -8.98 -2.38 -9.74
C CYS A 225 -8.58 -3.49 -10.73
N ARG A 226 -7.53 -3.23 -11.51
CA ARG A 226 -6.95 -4.21 -12.44
C ARG A 226 -6.04 -5.20 -11.71
N CYS A 227 -5.29 -4.69 -10.75
CA CYS A 227 -4.38 -5.43 -9.89
C CYS A 227 -4.20 -4.68 -8.58
N VAL A 228 -3.61 -5.36 -7.60
CA VAL A 228 -3.18 -4.75 -6.34
C VAL A 228 -1.70 -4.97 -6.17
N ASN A 229 -0.97 -3.89 -5.90
CA ASN A 229 0.45 -3.93 -5.62
C ASN A 229 0.68 -3.88 -4.11
N VAL A 230 1.51 -4.78 -3.60
CA VAL A 230 1.94 -4.82 -2.20
C VAL A 230 3.42 -4.49 -2.13
N TYR A 231 3.76 -3.52 -1.30
CA TYR A 231 5.14 -3.05 -1.16
C TYR A 231 5.78 -3.62 0.10
N TYR A 232 6.95 -4.23 -0.07
CA TYR A 232 7.79 -4.76 1.00
C TYR A 232 9.21 -4.20 0.89
N TRP A 233 9.98 -4.32 1.97
CA TRP A 233 11.43 -4.15 1.92
C TRP A 233 12.11 -5.44 1.45
N ILE A 234 13.11 -5.35 0.56
CA ILE A 234 13.73 -6.56 -0.03
C ILE A 234 14.49 -7.43 0.98
N HIS A 235 14.92 -6.86 2.12
CA HIS A 235 15.64 -7.58 3.18
C HIS A 235 14.74 -8.01 4.35
N ASP A 236 13.44 -7.74 4.26
CA ASP A 236 12.44 -8.44 5.07
C ASP A 236 12.18 -9.82 4.44
N HIS A 237 13.10 -10.76 4.67
CA HIS A 237 13.07 -12.09 4.04
C HIS A 237 11.76 -12.86 4.33
N GLY A 238 11.14 -12.60 5.49
CA GLY A 238 9.86 -13.18 5.87
C GLY A 238 8.65 -12.45 5.29
N HIS A 239 8.86 -11.33 4.60
CA HIS A 239 7.84 -10.38 4.13
C HIS A 239 6.80 -10.12 5.24
N ALA A 240 7.31 -9.99 6.47
CA ALA A 240 6.49 -9.88 7.66
C ALA A 240 5.74 -8.56 7.77
N SER A 241 6.24 -7.56 7.07
CA SER A 241 5.84 -6.17 7.17
C SER A 241 5.44 -5.61 5.81
N PRO A 242 4.23 -5.92 5.30
CA PRO A 242 3.70 -5.21 4.14
C PRO A 242 3.49 -3.74 4.50
N PHE A 243 4.04 -2.82 3.71
CA PHE A 243 3.99 -1.38 3.99
C PHE A 243 2.72 -0.73 3.47
N ILE A 244 2.50 -0.87 2.16
CA ILE A 244 1.47 -0.16 1.41
C ILE A 244 0.77 -1.15 0.48
N LEU A 245 -0.56 -1.05 0.40
CA LEU A 245 -1.33 -1.57 -0.72
C LEU A 245 -1.63 -0.43 -1.69
N GLU A 246 -1.39 -0.65 -2.97
CA GLU A 246 -1.83 0.23 -4.05
C GLU A 246 -2.83 -0.52 -4.93
N PHE A 247 -4.04 0.01 -5.00
CA PHE A 247 -5.10 -0.50 -5.85
C PHE A 247 -5.01 0.24 -7.17
N GLU A 248 -4.58 -0.45 -8.23
CA GLU A 248 -4.43 0.15 -9.54
C GLU A 248 -5.81 0.22 -10.23
N SER A 249 -6.52 1.32 -9.98
CA SER A 249 -7.82 1.61 -10.60
C SER A 249 -7.68 2.29 -11.96
N GLU A 250 -8.78 2.37 -12.73
CA GLU A 250 -8.76 2.99 -14.06
C GLU A 250 -8.54 4.50 -14.06
N SER A 251 -8.88 5.18 -12.95
CA SER A 251 -8.79 6.64 -12.88
C SER A 251 -7.50 7.10 -12.19
N LYS A 252 -7.25 6.58 -10.99
CA LYS A 252 -6.06 6.86 -10.19
C LYS A 252 -5.77 5.74 -9.20
N PRO A 253 -4.51 5.48 -8.85
CA PRO A 253 -4.20 4.55 -7.79
C PRO A 253 -4.81 4.99 -6.45
N VAL A 254 -5.24 4.02 -5.65
CA VAL A 254 -5.74 4.24 -4.27
C VAL A 254 -4.82 3.50 -3.31
N TYR A 255 -4.39 4.18 -2.25
CA TYR A 255 -3.37 3.65 -1.35
C TYR A 255 -3.94 3.36 0.03
N TYR A 256 -3.53 2.23 0.61
CA TYR A 256 -3.84 1.84 1.97
C TYR A 256 -2.57 1.57 2.76
N LYS A 257 -2.53 2.03 4.01
CA LYS A 257 -1.47 1.72 4.99
C LYS A 257 -2.00 0.83 6.09
N LEU A 258 -1.12 0.00 6.63
CA LEU A 258 -1.47 -0.89 7.72
C LEU A 258 -1.43 -0.14 9.05
N ASP A 259 -2.58 0.04 9.70
CA ASP A 259 -2.64 0.59 11.07
C ASP A 259 -2.52 -0.52 12.12
N GLY A 260 -2.06 -0.16 13.31
CA GLY A 260 -1.94 -1.06 14.45
C GLY A 260 -0.65 -1.88 14.50
N VAL A 261 0.34 -1.59 13.65
CA VAL A 261 1.67 -2.22 13.68
C VAL A 261 2.73 -1.12 13.80
N TYR A 262 3.27 -0.95 15.00
CA TYR A 262 4.47 -0.13 15.22
C TYR A 262 5.43 -0.99 16.05
N ASP A 263 6.69 -1.08 15.61
CA ASP A 263 7.84 -1.73 16.27
C ASP A 263 7.86 -3.26 16.46
N GLY A 264 6.88 -4.00 15.92
CA GLY A 264 6.78 -5.46 16.12
C GLY A 264 6.24 -5.86 17.50
N ARG A 265 6.03 -4.91 18.42
CA ARG A 265 5.19 -5.08 19.61
C ARG A 265 3.77 -4.69 19.20
N LYS A 266 2.83 -5.61 19.38
CA LYS A 266 1.41 -5.30 19.22
C LYS A 266 1.12 -4.06 20.08
N VAL A 267 0.70 -2.96 19.45
CA VAL A 267 0.15 -1.82 20.19
C VAL A 267 -1.07 -2.37 20.90
N SER A 268 -0.93 -2.60 22.21
CA SER A 268 -1.90 -3.37 22.99
C SER A 268 -3.31 -2.79 22.79
N GLY A 269 -4.20 -3.58 22.21
CA GLY A 269 -5.61 -3.23 22.03
C GLY A 269 -6.02 -2.64 20.69
N LYS A 270 -5.11 -2.37 19.74
CA LYS A 270 -5.50 -1.98 18.37
C LYS A 270 -5.59 -3.21 17.45
N VAL A 271 -6.71 -3.34 16.77
CA VAL A 271 -6.90 -4.36 15.72
C VAL A 271 -6.10 -3.94 14.49
N LYS A 272 -5.32 -4.86 13.94
CA LYS A 272 -4.57 -4.67 12.69
C LYS A 272 -5.55 -4.50 11.55
N GLN A 273 -5.50 -3.37 10.84
CA GLN A 273 -6.42 -3.09 9.73
C GLN A 273 -5.82 -2.13 8.71
N TRP A 274 -6.26 -2.23 7.46
CA TRP A 274 -5.87 -1.34 6.38
C TRP A 274 -6.67 -0.04 6.43
N LYS A 275 -5.98 1.09 6.42
CA LYS A 275 -6.57 2.43 6.37
C LYS A 275 -6.27 3.11 5.05
N LEU A 276 -7.30 3.71 4.46
CA LEU A 276 -7.15 4.55 3.29
C LEU A 276 -6.21 5.73 3.63
N ASP A 277 -5.14 5.91 2.85
CA ASP A 277 -4.23 7.05 3.00
C ASP A 277 -4.21 7.89 1.72
N ASN A 278 -5.07 8.91 1.71
CA ASN A 278 -5.18 9.85 0.59
C ASN A 278 -3.98 10.79 0.42
N ARG A 279 -2.99 10.75 1.33
CA ARG A 279 -1.75 11.54 1.22
C ARG A 279 -0.69 10.84 0.38
N VAL A 280 -0.78 9.52 0.26
CA VAL A 280 0.12 8.77 -0.63
C VAL A 280 -0.37 8.95 -2.06
N THR A 281 0.56 9.31 -2.94
CA THR A 281 0.40 9.43 -4.37
C THR A 281 1.53 8.67 -5.06
N THR A 282 1.45 8.51 -6.37
CA THR A 282 2.52 7.86 -7.14
C THR A 282 3.83 8.65 -7.04
N GLU A 283 3.75 9.97 -6.94
CA GLU A 283 4.89 10.88 -6.89
C GLU A 283 5.64 10.82 -5.56
N ASN A 284 4.94 10.67 -4.43
CA ASN A 284 5.56 10.60 -3.11
C ASN A 284 5.68 9.17 -2.55
N LEU A 285 5.21 8.15 -3.29
CA LEU A 285 5.20 6.74 -2.86
C LEU A 285 6.55 6.30 -2.29
N LYS A 286 7.64 6.70 -2.95
CA LYS A 286 8.99 6.37 -2.49
C LYS A 286 9.31 6.92 -1.10
N GLU A 287 9.04 8.21 -0.86
CA GLU A 287 9.29 8.86 0.43
C GLU A 287 8.45 8.22 1.55
N GLU A 288 7.22 7.82 1.23
CA GLU A 288 6.33 7.11 2.15
C GLU A 288 6.84 5.70 2.46
N LEU A 289 7.36 4.97 1.45
CA LEU A 289 8.02 3.67 1.68
C LEU A 289 9.27 3.82 2.55
N ASP A 290 10.06 4.87 2.33
CA ASP A 290 11.24 5.16 3.15
C ASP A 290 10.88 5.44 4.60
N THR A 291 9.81 6.19 4.82
CA THR A 291 9.29 6.50 6.16
C THR A 291 8.82 5.23 6.86
N LEU A 292 8.01 4.41 6.18
CA LEU A 292 7.51 3.16 6.74
C LEU A 292 8.62 2.14 6.98
N ASN A 293 9.65 2.09 6.14
CA ASN A 293 10.77 1.18 6.33
C ASN A 293 11.62 1.59 7.56
N CYS A 294 11.83 2.89 7.78
CA CYS A 294 12.41 3.36 9.05
C CYS A 294 11.52 2.96 10.23
N ASP A 295 10.23 3.29 10.18
CA ASP A 295 9.33 3.16 11.33
C ASP A 295 9.03 1.68 11.69
N ILE A 296 8.92 0.80 10.69
CA ILE A 296 8.52 -0.60 10.87
C ILE A 296 9.73 -1.52 11.00
N ASN A 297 10.70 -1.41 10.09
CA ASN A 297 11.84 -2.30 10.06
C ASN A 297 13.08 -1.73 10.76
N ARG A 298 13.07 -0.47 11.21
CA ARG A 298 14.28 0.23 11.71
C ARG A 298 15.40 0.29 10.67
N ALA A 299 14.99 0.38 9.41
CA ALA A 299 15.86 0.45 8.25
C ALA A 299 16.09 1.91 7.85
N HIS A 300 17.24 2.45 8.22
CA HIS A 300 17.53 3.88 8.08
C HIS A 300 18.17 4.24 6.75
N ARG A 301 17.86 5.44 6.26
CA ARG A 301 18.58 6.10 5.17
C ARG A 301 19.69 6.98 5.74
N ILE A 302 20.91 6.76 5.27
CA ILE A 302 22.08 7.54 5.69
C ILE A 302 22.63 8.34 4.51
N ASP A 303 22.73 9.66 4.69
CA ASP A 303 23.44 10.53 3.75
C ASP A 303 24.94 10.57 4.06
N ILE A 304 25.73 9.92 3.21
CA ILE A 304 27.19 9.84 3.35
C ILE A 304 27.90 11.10 2.82
N SER A 305 27.16 12.10 2.33
CA SER A 305 27.74 13.41 2.02
C SER A 305 28.07 14.22 3.28
N VAL A 306 27.46 13.87 4.42
CA VAL A 306 27.76 14.55 5.68
C VAL A 306 29.12 14.08 6.21
N ASN A 307 30.02 15.04 6.40
CA ASN A 307 31.44 14.78 6.71
C ASN A 307 32.01 15.74 7.77
N LYS A 308 31.16 16.40 8.54
CA LYS A 308 31.58 17.31 9.61
C LYS A 308 31.95 16.50 10.85
N ASP A 309 33.19 16.62 11.30
CA ASP A 309 33.68 15.92 12.49
C ASP A 309 32.73 16.15 13.69
N GLN A 310 32.37 15.06 14.38
CA GLN A 310 31.47 15.05 15.55
C GLN A 310 30.03 15.55 15.28
N ALA A 311 29.58 15.56 14.03
CA ALA A 311 28.17 15.83 13.74
C ALA A 311 27.31 14.60 14.10
N VAL A 312 26.28 14.83 14.91
CA VAL A 312 25.12 13.93 14.96
C VAL A 312 24.19 14.33 13.82
N THR A 313 23.95 13.42 12.89
CA THR A 313 22.88 13.59 11.90
C THR A 313 21.71 12.70 12.24
N PHE A 314 20.54 13.03 11.69
CA PHE A 314 19.34 12.26 11.88
C PHE A 314 18.95 11.62 10.56
N CYS A 315 18.41 10.40 10.64
CA CYS A 315 17.80 9.76 9.48
C CYS A 315 16.69 10.67 8.92
N THR A 316 16.81 11.05 7.65
CA THR A 316 15.90 11.98 7.00
C THR A 316 14.53 11.38 6.71
N SER A 317 14.45 10.04 6.71
CA SER A 317 13.22 9.30 6.44
C SER A 317 12.38 9.03 7.68
N CYS A 318 12.93 9.15 8.89
CA CYS A 318 12.17 8.82 10.10
C CYS A 318 11.21 9.93 10.48
N SER A 319 9.95 9.56 10.74
CA SER A 319 8.88 10.49 11.10
C SER A 319 9.19 11.30 12.36
N ALA A 320 9.89 10.69 13.33
CA ALA A 320 10.24 11.30 14.60
C ALA A 320 11.67 11.90 14.66
N LYS A 321 12.49 11.72 13.61
CA LYS A 321 13.93 12.09 13.60
C LYS A 321 14.67 11.65 14.88
N THR A 322 14.32 10.48 15.42
CA THR A 322 14.85 10.01 16.71
C THR A 322 16.20 9.32 16.62
N THR A 323 16.54 8.79 15.45
CA THR A 323 17.75 8.00 15.29
C THR A 323 18.96 8.88 14.99
N ALA A 324 19.89 8.91 15.94
CA ALA A 324 21.18 9.55 15.81
C ALA A 324 22.14 8.70 14.97
N VAL A 325 22.84 9.36 14.06
CA VAL A 325 23.96 8.81 13.31
C VAL A 325 25.22 9.48 13.81
N TYR A 326 26.09 8.71 14.44
CA TYR A 326 27.37 9.20 14.94
C TYR A 326 28.40 9.17 13.83
N LEU A 327 29.06 10.31 13.64
CA LEU A 327 30.11 10.49 12.66
C LEU A 327 31.47 10.63 13.36
N ARG A 328 32.34 9.65 13.17
CA ARG A 328 33.76 9.75 13.53
C ARG A 328 34.58 9.91 12.26
N SER A 329 35.44 10.91 12.20
CA SER A 329 36.26 11.19 11.03
C SER A 329 37.70 11.46 11.44
N GLU A 330 38.63 10.92 10.66
CA GLU A 330 40.07 11.01 10.91
C GLU A 330 40.84 11.08 9.59
N ASN A 331 41.90 11.90 9.58
CA ASN A 331 42.84 11.96 8.46
C ASN A 331 43.91 10.90 8.68
N VAL A 332 44.04 9.96 7.74
CA VAL A 332 44.99 8.87 7.84
C VAL A 332 46.20 9.17 6.95
N LYS A 333 47.38 9.26 7.57
CA LYS A 333 48.67 9.54 6.92
C LYS A 333 48.68 10.80 6.00
N ASN A 334 47.72 11.73 6.16
CA ASN A 334 47.45 12.85 5.24
C ASN A 334 47.17 12.44 3.78
N ILE A 335 46.80 11.18 3.53
CA ILE A 335 46.53 10.65 2.18
C ILE A 335 45.02 10.67 1.91
N TYR A 336 44.25 10.11 2.84
CA TYR A 336 42.80 10.04 2.75
C TYR A 336 42.14 10.42 4.07
N ARG A 337 40.84 10.71 4.01
CA ARG A 337 39.99 10.87 5.19
C ARG A 337 39.06 9.68 5.30
N ALA A 338 39.07 9.03 6.45
CA ALA A 338 38.08 8.02 6.80
C ALA A 338 36.95 8.67 7.61
N SER A 339 35.71 8.29 7.34
CA SER A 339 34.55 8.71 8.09
C SER A 339 33.63 7.53 8.35
N THR A 340 33.36 7.21 9.60
CA THR A 340 32.48 6.11 9.98
C THR A 340 31.16 6.67 10.47
N HIS A 341 30.07 6.21 9.86
CA HIS A 341 28.70 6.49 10.27
C HIS A 341 28.16 5.27 11.00
N THR A 342 27.71 5.45 12.24
CA THR A 342 27.19 4.38 13.08
C THR A 342 25.84 4.77 13.65
N LEU A 343 24.85 3.88 13.56
CA LEU A 343 23.54 4.02 14.20
C LEU A 343 23.65 3.76 15.70
N GLU A 344 22.86 4.48 16.51
CA GLU A 344 22.90 4.42 17.97
C GLU A 344 22.48 3.05 18.52
N ASP A 345 21.38 2.48 18.03
CA ASP A 345 20.84 1.19 18.52
C ASP A 345 21.32 0.04 17.62
N THR A 346 21.83 -1.03 18.24
CA THR A 346 22.31 -2.24 17.56
C THR A 346 21.21 -3.02 16.84
N HIS A 347 19.94 -2.76 17.14
CA HIS A 347 18.80 -3.36 16.44
C HIS A 347 18.38 -2.57 15.20
N GLU A 348 18.93 -1.37 15.02
CA GLU A 348 18.75 -0.57 13.83
C GLU A 348 19.74 -1.01 12.75
N HIS A 349 19.40 -0.79 11.49
CA HIS A 349 20.29 -1.09 10.39
C HIS A 349 20.21 -0.04 9.30
N ILE A 350 21.28 0.06 8.54
CA ILE A 350 21.39 0.90 7.36
C ILE A 350 20.65 0.18 6.25
N GLY A 351 19.42 0.63 5.99
CA GLY A 351 18.58 0.12 4.91
C GLY A 351 18.93 0.72 3.55
N GLN A 352 19.52 1.91 3.53
CA GLN A 352 19.96 2.56 2.30
C GLN A 352 21.02 3.63 2.54
N LEU A 353 21.98 3.74 1.61
CA LEU A 353 22.94 4.84 1.56
C LEU A 353 22.56 5.82 0.45
N THR A 354 22.73 7.11 0.74
CA THR A 354 22.54 8.20 -0.23
C THR A 354 23.74 9.13 -0.23
N TYR A 355 24.00 9.80 -1.36
CA TYR A 355 24.97 10.88 -1.45
C TYR A 355 24.29 12.10 -2.05
N LYS A 356 24.21 13.20 -1.28
CA LYS A 356 23.53 14.44 -1.72
C LYS A 356 22.09 14.17 -2.18
N SER A 357 21.35 13.39 -1.39
CA SER A 357 19.98 12.93 -1.66
C SER A 357 19.79 11.92 -2.80
N GLU A 358 20.85 11.50 -3.50
CA GLU A 358 20.77 10.48 -4.55
C GLU A 358 21.08 9.09 -3.97
N ILE A 359 20.33 8.06 -4.38
CA ILE A 359 20.51 6.69 -3.91
C ILE A 359 21.80 6.11 -4.48
N LEU A 360 22.57 5.43 -3.63
CA LEU A 360 23.70 4.64 -4.08
C LEU A 360 23.24 3.28 -4.59
N GLU A 361 23.63 2.95 -5.82
CA GLU A 361 23.35 1.70 -6.52
C GLU A 361 24.53 0.73 -6.42
N GLY A 362 24.27 -0.57 -6.56
CA GLY A 362 25.31 -1.60 -6.56
C GLY A 362 25.86 -2.01 -5.18
N ILE A 363 25.27 -1.47 -4.11
CA ILE A 363 25.54 -1.86 -2.73
C ILE A 363 24.62 -3.01 -2.33
N ASP A 364 25.21 -4.09 -1.81
CA ASP A 364 24.50 -5.25 -1.28
C ASP A 364 24.16 -5.00 0.19
N TYR A 365 22.99 -4.40 0.43
CA TYR A 365 22.51 -4.10 1.78
C TYR A 365 22.24 -5.39 2.56
N VAL A 366 22.54 -5.40 3.87
CA VAL A 366 22.32 -6.58 4.71
C VAL A 366 21.64 -6.19 6.02
N THR A 367 20.71 -7.04 6.48
CA THR A 367 20.03 -6.84 7.76
C THR A 367 21.04 -6.90 8.91
N GLY A 368 20.93 -5.96 9.85
CA GLY A 368 21.79 -5.86 11.02
C GLY A 368 23.09 -5.09 10.81
N ALA A 369 23.44 -4.69 9.57
CA ALA A 369 24.56 -3.78 9.36
C ALA A 369 24.17 -2.37 9.82
N ASN A 370 24.82 -1.88 10.87
CA ASN A 370 24.54 -0.59 11.49
C ASN A 370 25.65 0.45 11.30
N THR A 371 26.71 0.07 10.58
CA THR A 371 27.92 0.87 10.38
C THR A 371 28.36 0.87 8.92
N VAL A 372 28.83 2.01 8.45
CA VAL A 372 29.51 2.18 7.15
C VAL A 372 30.72 3.09 7.33
N THR A 373 31.85 2.71 6.74
CA THR A 373 33.05 3.55 6.68
C THR A 373 33.25 4.07 5.27
N ILE A 374 33.45 5.38 5.14
CA ILE A 374 33.60 6.11 3.88
C ILE A 374 35.01 6.66 3.78
N ILE A 375 35.69 6.33 2.68
CA ILE A 375 37.04 6.81 2.39
C ILE A 375 36.96 7.89 1.32
N ARG A 376 37.51 9.08 1.62
CA ARG A 376 37.61 10.21 0.69
C ARG A 376 39.07 10.43 0.33
N HIS A 377 39.39 10.34 -0.95
CA HIS A 377 40.74 10.49 -1.48
C HIS A 377 40.77 11.43 -2.69
N PRO A 378 41.73 12.38 -2.76
CA PRO A 378 42.66 12.78 -1.68
C PRO A 378 41.91 13.39 -0.47
N VAL A 379 42.61 13.66 0.65
CA VAL A 379 42.02 14.32 1.87
C VAL A 379 41.24 15.59 1.54
N SER A 380 41.69 16.36 0.53
CA SER A 380 41.05 17.60 0.08
C SER A 380 39.76 17.38 -0.71
N ASN A 381 39.50 16.15 -1.15
CA ASN A 381 38.31 15.80 -1.91
C ASN A 381 37.13 15.55 -0.97
N SER A 382 35.98 16.16 -1.30
CA SER A 382 34.74 15.92 -0.57
C SER A 382 33.99 14.67 -1.06
N ASP A 383 34.29 14.21 -2.27
CA ASP A 383 33.63 13.05 -2.86
C ASP A 383 34.18 11.74 -2.28
N PRO A 384 33.30 10.80 -1.91
CA PRO A 384 33.71 9.46 -1.48
C PRO A 384 34.32 8.67 -2.63
N SER A 385 35.36 7.90 -2.33
CA SER A 385 36.12 7.06 -3.28
C SER A 385 35.90 5.57 -3.01
N LEU A 386 35.91 5.16 -1.74
CA LEU A 386 35.63 3.79 -1.29
C LEU A 386 34.57 3.79 -0.17
N LEU A 387 33.86 2.67 -0.04
CA LEU A 387 33.01 2.35 1.10
C LEU A 387 33.42 1.00 1.66
N ASN A 388 33.47 0.87 2.98
CA ASN A 388 33.38 -0.42 3.65
C ASN A 388 32.00 -0.52 4.30
N TYR A 389 31.21 -1.51 3.88
CA TYR A 389 29.88 -1.76 4.40
C TYR A 389 29.70 -3.25 4.65
N ALA A 390 29.31 -3.60 5.88
CA ALA A 390 29.17 -4.99 6.31
C ALA A 390 30.41 -5.87 6.00
N GLY A 391 31.61 -5.29 6.15
CA GLY A 391 32.88 -5.97 5.88
C GLY A 391 33.27 -6.05 4.40
N LYS A 392 32.40 -5.67 3.45
CA LYS A 392 32.71 -5.64 2.02
C LYS A 392 33.20 -4.26 1.59
N TRP A 393 34.19 -4.23 0.72
CA TRP A 393 34.68 -3.00 0.09
C TRP A 393 33.98 -2.74 -1.24
N TYR A 394 33.60 -1.49 -1.44
CA TYR A 394 32.98 -0.98 -2.66
C TYR A 394 33.78 0.21 -3.19
N ARG A 395 33.83 0.34 -4.50
CA ARG A 395 34.44 1.48 -5.19
C ARG A 395 33.39 2.22 -6.02
N LYS A 396 33.51 3.54 -6.05
CA LYS A 396 32.69 4.38 -6.93
C LYS A 396 32.96 4.05 -8.40
N GLY A 397 31.92 3.78 -9.17
CA GLY A 397 32.00 3.52 -10.61
C GLY A 397 32.50 4.75 -11.38
N GLN A 398 33.20 4.52 -12.50
CA GLN A 398 33.78 5.60 -13.31
C GLN A 398 32.71 6.42 -14.05
N ASP A 399 31.67 5.74 -14.55
CA ASP A 399 30.69 6.35 -15.45
C ASP A 399 29.44 6.88 -14.74
N ASN A 400 29.14 6.38 -13.55
CA ASN A 400 27.99 6.79 -12.75
C ASN A 400 28.43 7.08 -11.32
N LYS A 401 28.30 8.35 -10.90
CA LYS A 401 28.72 8.82 -9.58
C LYS A 401 27.98 8.15 -8.42
N ASN A 402 26.83 7.53 -8.68
CA ASN A 402 26.03 6.87 -7.65
C ASN A 402 26.12 5.35 -7.71
N ARG A 403 26.76 4.78 -8.73
CA ARG A 403 26.98 3.34 -8.81
C ARG A 403 28.25 2.98 -8.06
N TRP A 404 28.18 1.90 -7.29
CA TRP A 404 29.28 1.33 -6.55
C TRP A 404 29.48 -0.12 -6.97
N ASP A 405 30.72 -0.49 -7.25
CA ASP A 405 31.09 -1.85 -7.64
C ASP A 405 31.87 -2.51 -6.49
N VAL A 406 31.53 -3.75 -6.16
CA VAL A 406 32.24 -4.55 -5.15
C VAL A 406 33.68 -4.79 -5.59
N ILE A 407 34.63 -4.62 -4.67
CA ILE A 407 36.03 -4.97 -4.89
C ILE A 407 36.27 -6.40 -4.44
N VAL A 408 36.34 -7.31 -5.41
CA VAL A 408 36.59 -8.74 -5.16
C VAL A 408 37.99 -8.95 -4.57
N GLY A 409 38.09 -9.76 -3.50
CA GLY A 409 39.36 -10.11 -2.85
C GLY A 409 39.85 -9.11 -1.80
N ALA A 410 39.07 -8.07 -1.51
CA ALA A 410 39.39 -7.07 -0.49
C ALA A 410 38.88 -7.42 0.92
N ASP A 411 38.29 -8.61 1.12
CA ASP A 411 37.62 -9.00 2.38
C ASP A 411 38.58 -9.03 3.59
N ASN A 412 39.88 -9.18 3.35
CA ASN A 412 40.90 -9.20 4.40
C ASN A 412 41.46 -7.80 4.74
N VAL A 413 41.09 -6.76 3.99
CA VAL A 413 41.56 -5.38 4.25
C VAL A 413 40.71 -4.79 5.37
N ASN A 414 41.31 -4.63 6.55
CA ASN A 414 40.66 -3.99 7.68
C ASN A 414 40.51 -2.47 7.43
N VAL A 415 39.46 -1.84 7.97
CA VAL A 415 39.29 -0.37 7.95
C VAL A 415 40.44 0.38 8.62
N ASP A 416 41.18 -0.29 9.52
CA ASP A 416 42.38 0.25 10.18
C ASP A 416 43.69 -0.04 9.41
N ASP A 417 43.65 -0.86 8.35
CA ASP A 417 44.81 -1.17 7.51
C ASP A 417 45.04 -0.08 6.46
N ALA A 418 45.77 0.96 6.86
CA ALA A 418 46.04 2.10 6.01
C ALA A 418 46.75 1.73 4.69
N ASP A 419 47.66 0.76 4.70
CA ASP A 419 48.42 0.37 3.51
C ASP A 419 47.58 -0.49 2.56
N GLY A 420 46.73 -1.36 3.11
CA GLY A 420 45.69 -2.06 2.34
C GLY A 420 44.71 -1.08 1.68
N ILE A 421 44.23 -0.07 2.40
CA ILE A 421 43.32 0.96 1.84
C ILE A 421 43.99 1.76 0.74
N ILE A 422 45.26 2.16 0.91
CA ILE A 422 46.03 2.86 -0.14
C ILE A 422 46.14 1.97 -1.39
N THR A 423 46.43 0.68 -1.21
CA THR A 423 46.45 -0.29 -2.32
C THR A 423 45.10 -0.35 -3.04
N LEU A 424 43.99 -0.33 -2.29
CA LEU A 424 42.64 -0.26 -2.87
C LEU A 424 42.35 1.07 -3.58
N LEU A 425 42.97 2.18 -3.20
CA LEU A 425 42.82 3.47 -3.88
C LEU A 425 43.65 3.54 -5.17
N GLU A 426 44.86 2.96 -5.16
CA GLU A 426 45.81 3.00 -6.27
C GLU A 426 45.50 1.99 -7.36
N ASN A 427 45.00 0.81 -7.00
CA ASN A 427 44.67 -0.24 -7.95
C ASN A 427 43.56 0.25 -8.88
N LYS A 428 43.88 0.74 -10.07
CA LYS A 428 42.93 0.80 -11.18
C LYS A 428 42.61 -0.65 -11.56
N VAL A 429 41.60 -1.24 -10.93
CA VAL A 429 41.20 -2.62 -11.23
C VAL A 429 40.90 -2.66 -12.74
N PRO A 430 41.59 -3.51 -13.52
CA PRO A 430 41.29 -3.65 -14.94
C PRO A 430 39.83 -4.09 -15.05
N VAL A 431 39.04 -3.35 -15.84
CA VAL A 431 37.62 -3.61 -16.04
C VAL A 431 37.45 -5.06 -16.54
N PRO A 432 36.82 -5.96 -15.78
CA PRO A 432 36.61 -7.33 -16.22
C PRO A 432 35.71 -7.31 -17.46
N GLY A 433 36.26 -7.71 -18.62
CA GLY A 433 35.51 -7.83 -19.87
C GLY A 433 35.91 -6.89 -21.00
N LEU A 434 36.86 -5.96 -20.80
CA LEU A 434 37.50 -5.27 -21.93
C LEU A 434 38.62 -6.14 -22.50
N PRO A 435 38.53 -6.61 -23.76
CA PRO A 435 39.65 -7.31 -24.40
C PRO A 435 40.90 -6.40 -24.37
N PRO A 436 42.11 -6.97 -24.21
CA PRO A 436 43.33 -6.19 -24.13
C PRO A 436 43.41 -5.24 -25.32
N GLN A 437 43.58 -3.93 -25.05
CA GLN A 437 43.77 -2.93 -26.10
C GLN A 437 44.92 -3.38 -27.02
N PRO A 438 44.72 -3.40 -28.34
CA PRO A 438 45.77 -3.79 -29.26
C PRO A 438 46.94 -2.81 -29.13
N THR A 439 48.13 -3.37 -28.89
CA THR A 439 49.41 -2.68 -28.91
C THR A 439 49.57 -1.92 -30.24
N PRO A 440 50.09 -0.67 -30.26
CA PRO A 440 50.26 0.08 -31.50
C PRO A 440 51.17 -0.68 -32.47
N PRO A 441 50.84 -0.74 -33.78
CA PRO A 441 51.52 -1.60 -34.71
C PRO A 441 52.96 -1.13 -34.99
N SER A 442 53.89 -2.04 -34.80
CA SER A 442 55.23 -2.00 -35.37
C SER A 442 55.14 -2.13 -36.90
N HIS A 443 55.76 -1.19 -37.60
CA HIS A 443 55.94 -1.20 -39.06
C HIS A 443 56.47 -2.54 -39.57
N LYS A 444 55.79 -3.12 -40.56
CA LYS A 444 56.41 -3.96 -41.60
C LYS A 444 55.58 -3.93 -42.88
N ASP A 445 56.26 -3.51 -43.94
CA ASP A 445 55.83 -3.65 -45.33
C ASP A 445 55.69 -5.12 -45.73
N SER A 446 54.63 -5.45 -46.48
CA SER A 446 54.74 -6.30 -47.68
C SER A 446 53.39 -6.50 -48.37
N SER A 447 53.45 -6.38 -49.69
CA SER A 447 52.44 -6.65 -50.73
C SER A 447 51.87 -8.07 -50.72
N GLY A 448 50.63 -8.23 -51.22
CA GLY A 448 50.19 -9.51 -51.79
C GLY A 448 48.67 -9.74 -51.90
N THR A 449 48.13 -9.49 -53.10
CA THR A 449 47.18 -10.32 -53.88
C THR A 449 45.76 -10.65 -53.38
N ARG A 450 44.83 -10.53 -54.33
CA ARG A 450 43.38 -10.86 -54.37
C ARG A 450 43.06 -12.34 -54.14
N ASP A 451 41.91 -12.59 -53.50
CA ASP A 451 40.77 -13.46 -53.92
C ASP A 451 39.84 -13.65 -52.70
N SER A 452 38.54 -13.29 -52.71
CA SER A 452 37.37 -13.90 -53.36
C SER A 452 36.44 -14.58 -52.31
N THR A 453 35.18 -14.12 -52.31
CA THR A 453 33.92 -14.81 -51.92
C THR A 453 33.75 -15.40 -50.51
N SER A 454 32.79 -14.86 -49.74
CA SER A 454 31.58 -15.60 -49.31
C SER A 454 30.58 -14.69 -48.59
N ASP A 455 29.37 -14.66 -49.11
CA ASP A 455 28.10 -14.88 -48.40
C ASP A 455 28.09 -14.66 -46.87
N ASP A 456 27.29 -13.71 -46.37
CA ASP A 456 26.16 -14.09 -45.53
C ASP A 456 25.14 -12.97 -45.25
N SER A 457 23.88 -13.41 -45.31
CA SER A 457 22.62 -12.87 -44.78
C SER A 457 22.54 -11.44 -44.22
N HIS A 458 21.77 -10.61 -44.94
CA HIS A 458 21.13 -9.41 -44.40
C HIS A 458 19.98 -9.76 -43.45
N ILE A 459 20.11 -9.41 -42.16
CA ILE A 459 18.99 -9.27 -41.23
C ILE A 459 18.68 -7.78 -41.09
N ASN A 460 17.51 -7.37 -41.59
CA ASN A 460 16.96 -6.02 -41.43
C ASN A 460 16.45 -5.83 -40.00
N ILE A 461 17.08 -4.94 -39.23
CA ILE A 461 16.50 -4.37 -38.02
C ILE A 461 15.94 -2.98 -38.38
N HIS A 462 14.61 -2.86 -38.33
CA HIS A 462 13.89 -1.61 -38.50
C HIS A 462 14.08 -0.73 -37.25
N GLU A 463 14.99 0.24 -37.31
CA GLU A 463 15.03 1.37 -36.39
C GLU A 463 13.84 2.30 -36.65
N THR A 464 12.94 2.41 -35.68
CA THR A 464 11.88 3.43 -35.71
C THR A 464 12.41 4.70 -35.05
N LYS A 465 12.94 5.63 -35.86
CA LYS A 465 13.32 6.98 -35.41
C LYS A 465 12.06 7.79 -35.09
N GLN A 466 11.77 7.96 -33.80
CA GLN A 466 10.74 8.86 -33.33
C GLN A 466 11.26 10.31 -33.38
N LYS A 467 10.66 11.09 -34.27
CA LYS A 467 10.96 12.50 -34.52
C LYS A 467 10.51 13.34 -33.32
N VAL A 468 11.47 13.76 -32.50
CA VAL A 468 11.27 14.77 -31.46
C VAL A 468 11.02 16.11 -32.15
N ARG A 469 9.83 16.70 -31.94
CA ARG A 469 9.52 18.08 -32.29
C ARG A 469 9.96 18.96 -31.12
N GLU A 470 10.90 19.86 -31.39
CA GLU A 470 11.20 21.01 -30.54
C GLU A 470 9.97 21.92 -30.48
N HIS A 471 9.54 22.24 -29.26
CA HIS A 471 8.48 23.21 -29.01
C HIS A 471 9.13 24.50 -28.49
N GLU A 472 8.81 25.60 -29.16
CA GLU A 472 9.35 26.93 -28.92
C GLU A 472 9.02 27.47 -27.52
N SER A 473 10.02 28.14 -26.97
CA SER A 473 10.04 28.88 -25.71
C SER A 473 9.08 30.07 -25.71
N GLY A 474 8.00 29.97 -24.92
CA GLY A 474 7.10 31.07 -24.60
C GLY A 474 7.47 31.74 -23.27
N LYS A 475 7.63 33.07 -23.28
CA LYS A 475 7.98 33.93 -22.15
C LYS A 475 7.01 33.76 -20.96
N SER A 476 7.55 33.41 -19.80
CA SER A 476 6.82 33.25 -18.54
C SER A 476 6.45 34.60 -17.90
N GLY A 477 5.16 34.94 -17.90
CA GLY A 477 4.59 35.89 -16.96
C GLY A 477 4.47 35.29 -15.55
N PRO A 478 4.35 36.11 -14.49
CA PRO A 478 4.27 35.63 -13.12
C PRO A 478 3.03 34.73 -12.90
N PRO A 479 3.13 33.68 -12.08
CA PRO A 479 2.08 32.68 -11.93
C PRO A 479 0.86 33.27 -11.21
N ILE A 480 -0.19 33.56 -12.00
CA ILE A 480 -1.51 34.02 -11.55
C ILE A 480 -2.15 33.05 -10.53
N VAL A 481 -1.73 31.79 -10.53
CA VAL A 481 -2.28 30.72 -9.67
C VAL A 481 -2.07 31.00 -8.17
N GLY A 482 -0.94 31.61 -7.77
CA GLY A 482 -0.66 31.87 -6.35
C GLY A 482 -1.60 32.91 -5.73
N ILE A 483 -2.03 33.91 -6.50
CA ILE A 483 -2.90 34.99 -6.03
C ILE A 483 -4.34 34.46 -5.84
N VAL A 484 -4.80 33.58 -6.73
CA VAL A 484 -6.16 33.01 -6.66
C VAL A 484 -6.29 32.07 -5.46
N VAL A 485 -5.30 31.22 -5.19
CA VAL A 485 -5.32 30.30 -4.04
C VAL A 485 -5.29 31.08 -2.72
N GLY A 486 -4.47 32.13 -2.61
CA GLY A 486 -4.42 32.97 -1.43
C GLY A 486 -5.76 33.67 -1.13
N ALA A 487 -6.44 34.18 -2.16
CA ALA A 487 -7.74 34.85 -2.00
C ALA A 487 -8.84 33.88 -1.53
N VAL A 488 -8.88 32.65 -2.04
CA VAL A 488 -9.88 31.64 -1.64
C VAL A 488 -9.67 31.20 -0.18
N ILE A 489 -8.42 30.97 0.23
CA ILE A 489 -8.11 30.60 1.62
C ILE A 489 -8.44 31.75 2.57
N GLY A 490 -8.09 32.99 2.22
CA GLY A 490 -8.41 34.17 3.01
C GLY A 490 -9.90 34.36 3.25
N LEU A 491 -10.72 34.18 2.19
CA LEU A 491 -12.17 34.28 2.30
C LEU A 491 -12.78 33.18 3.18
N ALA A 492 -12.31 31.93 3.03
CA ALA A 492 -12.77 30.81 3.86
C ALA A 492 -12.48 31.03 5.35
N LEU A 493 -11.28 31.54 5.68
CA LEU A 493 -10.91 31.87 7.06
C LEU A 493 -11.76 33.01 7.63
N ALA A 494 -12.04 34.06 6.85
CA ALA A 494 -12.92 35.15 7.29
C ALA A 494 -14.34 34.65 7.57
N CYS A 495 -14.91 33.82 6.68
CA CYS A 495 -16.22 33.20 6.89
C CYS A 495 -16.25 32.32 8.14
N PHE A 496 -15.18 31.55 8.40
CA PHE A 496 -15.07 30.72 9.60
C PHE A 496 -15.06 31.54 10.88
N VAL A 497 -14.28 32.64 10.92
CA VAL A 497 -14.22 33.54 12.10
C VAL A 497 -15.58 34.19 12.37
N VAL A 498 -16.26 34.67 11.34
CA VAL A 498 -17.60 35.26 11.48
C VAL A 498 -18.63 34.22 11.97
N HIS A 499 -18.59 33.01 11.39
CA HIS A 499 -19.46 31.91 11.80
C HIS A 499 -19.23 31.52 13.26
N GLU A 500 -17.98 31.35 13.70
CA GLU A 500 -17.67 31.01 15.09
C GLU A 500 -18.02 32.15 16.06
N GLY A 501 -17.79 33.41 15.69
CA GLY A 501 -18.21 34.56 16.50
C GLY A 501 -19.74 34.60 16.69
N PHE A 502 -20.50 34.30 15.63
CA PHE A 502 -21.96 34.20 15.72
C PHE A 502 -22.41 33.01 16.57
N MET A 503 -21.78 31.84 16.39
CA MET A 503 -22.08 30.64 17.18
C MET A 503 -21.77 30.84 18.66
N LEU A 504 -20.64 31.46 19.00
CA LEU A 504 -20.30 31.81 20.39
C LEU A 504 -21.37 32.70 21.04
N ARG A 505 -21.96 33.62 20.29
CA ARG A 505 -22.98 34.55 20.81
C ARG A 505 -24.37 33.93 20.93
N ARG A 506 -24.79 33.11 19.96
CA ARG A 506 -26.16 32.55 19.91
C ARG A 506 -26.30 31.13 20.45
N ASN A 507 -25.27 30.30 20.31
CA ASN A 507 -25.32 28.90 20.68
C ASN A 507 -23.90 28.38 21.04
N PRO A 508 -23.36 28.79 22.20
CA PRO A 508 -21.97 28.49 22.58
C PRO A 508 -21.67 26.98 22.63
N GLU A 509 -22.66 26.12 22.90
CA GLU A 509 -22.49 24.65 22.89
C GLU A 509 -22.22 24.06 21.50
N LYS A 510 -22.59 24.79 20.44
CA LYS A 510 -22.31 24.41 19.05
C LYS A 510 -21.04 25.04 18.47
N SER A 511 -20.42 25.99 19.17
CA SER A 511 -19.14 26.58 18.74
C SER A 511 -18.04 25.51 18.75
N PHE A 512 -17.26 25.48 17.67
CA PHE A 512 -16.09 24.63 17.55
C PHE A 512 -15.06 24.94 18.66
N ILE A 513 -14.83 26.23 18.95
CA ILE A 513 -13.86 26.68 19.98
C ILE A 513 -14.24 26.14 21.37
N VAL A 514 -15.53 26.20 21.73
CA VAL A 514 -16.01 25.70 23.04
C VAL A 514 -15.85 24.18 23.13
N ARG A 515 -16.17 23.46 22.06
CA ARG A 515 -15.99 22.00 22.00
C ARG A 515 -14.53 21.59 22.12
N LEU A 516 -13.63 22.31 21.45
CA LEU A 516 -12.19 22.07 21.50
C LEU A 516 -11.66 22.30 22.92
N ARG A 517 -12.04 23.41 23.57
CA ARG A 517 -11.68 23.71 24.97
C ARG A 517 -12.18 22.64 25.94
N ASN A 518 -13.42 22.18 25.79
CA ASN A 518 -13.99 21.15 26.65
C ASN A 518 -13.25 19.81 26.50
N ARG A 519 -12.86 19.43 25.28
CA ARG A 519 -12.02 18.25 25.04
C ARG A 519 -10.63 18.40 25.65
N PHE A 520 -10.03 19.59 25.56
CA PHE A 520 -8.73 19.84 26.15
C PHE A 520 -8.77 19.74 27.68
N ASN A 521 -9.81 20.30 28.31
CA ASN A 521 -10.01 20.18 29.76
C ASN A 521 -10.23 18.72 30.20
N GLN A 522 -11.00 17.93 29.43
CA GLN A 522 -11.16 16.50 29.70
C GLN A 522 -9.82 15.75 29.58
N PHE A 523 -9.02 16.08 28.57
CA PHE A 523 -7.70 15.49 28.39
C PHE A 523 -6.77 15.85 29.56
N SER A 524 -6.71 17.11 29.97
CA SER A 524 -5.91 17.55 31.13
C SER A 524 -6.34 16.86 32.43
N TYR A 525 -7.65 16.65 32.63
CA TYR A 525 -8.15 15.92 33.80
C TYR A 525 -7.71 14.45 33.79
N LEU A 526 -7.74 13.79 32.64
CA LEU A 526 -7.29 12.40 32.49
C LEU A 526 -5.78 12.24 32.68
N VAL A 527 -4.99 13.25 32.30
CA VAL A 527 -3.54 13.26 32.54
C VAL A 527 -3.25 13.41 34.03
N LEU A 528 -3.94 14.32 34.72
CA LEU A 528 -3.78 14.56 36.16
C LEU A 528 -4.26 13.39 37.04
N GLN A 529 -5.16 12.53 36.57
CA GLN A 529 -5.56 11.31 37.29
C GLN A 529 -4.56 10.15 37.12
N ARG A 530 -3.60 10.29 36.21
CA ARG A 530 -2.62 9.24 35.87
C ARG A 530 -1.27 9.45 36.56
N GLU A 531 -1.03 10.67 37.06
CA GLU A 531 0.02 11.03 38.02
C GLU A 531 -0.49 10.82 39.45
#